data_AF-A0A3A6N780-F1
#
_entry.id   AF-A0A3A6N780-F1
#
_cell.length_a   1.000
_cell.length_b   1.000
_cell.length_c   1.000
_cell.angle_alpha   90.00
_cell.angle_beta   90.00
_cell.angle_gamma   90.00
#
_symmetry.space_group_name_H-M   'P 1'
#
loop_
_entity.id
_entity.type
_entity.pdbx_description
1 polymer ?
#
loop_
_entity_poly.entity_id
_entity_poly.type
_entity_poly.pdbx_seq_one_letter_code
_entity_poly.pdbx_strand_id
1 'polypeptide(L)' 'MIKSSAAAKVRTRTGEKVNVSTEVNKAALATLTVAAGLVGAWVITAFVAGMMASGGLVPMISNWISAVVG' A
#
# COMPACT_ATOMS: atom_id res chain seq x y z
N MET A 1 -18.73 -57.55 -21.27
CA MET A 1 -17.99 -56.58 -20.43
C MET A 1 -18.11 -55.20 -21.05
N ILE A 2 -19.00 -54.36 -20.53
CA ILE A 2 -19.15 -52.97 -20.97
C ILE A 2 -18.05 -52.19 -20.26
N LYS A 3 -16.96 -51.85 -20.97
CA LYS A 3 -15.98 -50.88 -20.46
C LYS A 3 -16.61 -49.49 -20.61
N SER A 4 -17.37 -49.10 -19.59
CA SER A 4 -17.77 -47.71 -19.40
C SER A 4 -16.50 -46.92 -19.10
N SER A 5 -15.91 -46.33 -20.14
CA SER A 5 -14.96 -45.24 -19.96
C SER A 5 -15.77 -44.05 -19.47
N ALA A 6 -16.09 -44.07 -18.18
CA ALA A 6 -16.27 -42.86 -17.41
C ALA A 6 -14.92 -42.13 -17.49
N ALA A 7 -14.70 -41.44 -18.60
CA ALA A 7 -13.84 -40.29 -18.65
C ALA A 7 -14.34 -39.46 -17.48
N ALA A 8 -13.62 -39.55 -16.37
CA ALA A 8 -13.71 -38.61 -15.28
C ALA A 8 -13.36 -37.29 -15.94
N LYS A 9 -14.39 -36.65 -16.53
CA LYS A 9 -14.39 -35.25 -16.82
C LYS A 9 -14.21 -34.68 -15.43
N VAL A 10 -12.94 -34.44 -15.09
CA VAL A 10 -12.53 -33.59 -14.01
C VAL A 10 -13.21 -32.29 -14.38
N ARG A 11 -14.43 -32.16 -13.91
CA ARG A 11 -15.15 -30.91 -13.80
C ARG A 11 -14.36 -30.23 -12.70
N THR A 12 -13.17 -29.73 -13.07
CA THR A 12 -12.46 -28.70 -12.34
C THR A 12 -13.54 -27.67 -12.15
N ARG A 13 -14.12 -27.69 -10.96
CA ARG A 13 -15.25 -26.84 -10.63
C ARG A 13 -14.73 -25.45 -10.94
N THR A 14 -15.32 -24.80 -11.92
CA THR A 14 -15.23 -23.36 -12.14
C THR A 14 -15.93 -22.66 -10.97
N GLY A 15 -15.45 -22.94 -9.75
CA GLY A 15 -15.84 -22.36 -8.48
C GLY A 15 -14.63 -21.78 -7.74
N GLU A 16 -13.40 -22.00 -8.24
CA GLU A 16 -12.14 -21.53 -7.66
C GLU A 16 -11.50 -20.39 -8.48
N LYS A 17 -12.32 -19.63 -9.22
CA LYS A 17 -11.87 -18.38 -9.88
C LYS A 17 -12.61 -17.15 -9.35
N VAL A 18 -13.50 -17.35 -8.37
CA VAL A 18 -14.43 -16.32 -7.90
C VAL A 18 -13.90 -15.53 -6.69
N ASN A 19 -12.76 -15.90 -6.09
CA ASN A 19 -12.26 -15.16 -4.90
C ASN A 19 -10.77 -14.84 -4.84
N VAL A 20 -9.91 -15.38 -5.71
CA VAL A 20 -8.48 -15.08 -5.62
C VAL A 20 -8.19 -13.62 -6.00
N SER A 21 -8.80 -13.11 -7.07
CA SER A 21 -8.59 -11.72 -7.49
C SER A 21 -9.17 -10.72 -6.47
N THR A 22 -10.29 -11.06 -5.82
CA THR A 22 -10.90 -10.26 -4.76
C THR A 22 -10.06 -10.25 -3.48
N GLU A 23 -9.53 -11.41 -3.07
CA GLU A 23 -8.66 -11.52 -1.89
C GLU A 23 -7.31 -10.84 -2.10
N VAL A 24 -6.70 -11.01 -3.28
CA VAL A 24 -5.45 -10.32 -3.64
C VAL A 24 -5.67 -8.80 -3.68
N ASN A 25 -6.80 -8.33 -4.22
CA ASN A 25 -7.12 -6.90 -4.23
C ASN A 25 -7.32 -6.35 -2.80
N LYS A 26 -7.97 -7.11 -1.90
CA LYS A 26 -8.12 -6.73 -0.49
C LYS A 26 -6.78 -6.69 0.24
N ALA A 27 -5.92 -7.69 0.03
CA ALA A 27 -4.58 -7.72 0.63
C ALA A 27 -3.71 -6.58 0.11
N ALA A 28 -3.73 -6.31 -1.20
CA ALA A 28 -3.01 -5.21 -1.81
C ALA A 28 -3.46 -3.85 -1.24
N LEU A 29 -4.78 -3.61 -1.16
CA LEU A 29 -5.33 -2.40 -0.56
C LEU A 29 -4.92 -2.27 0.91
N ALA A 30 -4.98 -3.35 1.70
CA ALA A 30 -4.55 -3.33 3.10
C ALA A 30 -3.05 -2.99 3.25
N THR A 31 -2.19 -3.57 2.41
CA THR A 31 -0.76 -3.23 2.45
C THR A 31 -0.50 -1.79 2.04
N LEU A 32 -1.22 -1.28 1.03
CA LEU A 32 -1.08 0.10 0.57
C LEU A 32 -1.52 1.09 1.64
N THR A 33 -2.63 0.83 2.33
CA THR A 33 -3.13 1.72 3.39
C THR A 33 -2.19 1.74 4.60
N VAL A 34 -1.63 0.59 4.98
CA VAL A 34 -0.63 0.52 6.06
C VAL A 34 0.64 1.28 5.67
N ALA A 35 1.16 1.05 4.47
CA ALA A 35 2.34 1.76 3.98
C ALA A 35 2.10 3.26 3.91
N ALA A 36 0.97 3.69 3.32
CA ALA A 36 0.59 5.10 3.24
C ALA A 36 0.42 5.73 4.63
N GLY A 37 -0.18 5.00 5.59
CA GLY A 37 -0.34 5.46 6.97
C GLY A 37 1.00 5.67 7.67
N LEU A 38 1.94 4.73 7.53
CA LEU A 38 3.28 4.84 8.10
C LEU A 38 4.07 6.01 7.51
N VAL A 39 4.04 6.16 6.18
CA VAL A 39 4.70 7.28 5.50
C VAL A 39 4.06 8.60 5.91
N GLY A 40 2.73 8.67 5.99
CA GLY A 40 2.01 9.86 6.44
C GLY A 40 2.38 10.27 7.86
N ALA A 41 2.41 9.32 8.80
CA ALA A 41 2.82 9.57 10.17
C ALA A 41 4.28 10.06 10.27
N TRP A 42 5.17 9.46 9.49
CA TRP A 42 6.58 9.87 9.43
C TRP A 42 6.75 11.29 8.88
N VAL A 43 6.05 11.64 7.81
CA VAL A 43 6.12 12.99 7.22
C VAL A 43 5.61 14.04 8.21
N ILE A 44 4.49 13.78 8.89
CA ILE A 44 3.95 14.73 9.88
C ILE A 44 4.93 14.94 11.03
N THR A 45 5.49 13.86 11.58
CA THR A 45 6.45 13.96 12.70
C THR A 45 7.72 14.68 12.30
N ALA A 46 8.29 14.39 11.12
CA ALA A 46 9.46 15.10 10.58
C ALA A 46 9.17 16.59 10.34
N PHE A 47 7.99 16.91 9.81
CA PHE A 47 7.57 18.30 9.57
C PHE A 47 7.44 19.08 10.88
N VAL A 48 6.77 18.53 11.89
CA VAL A 48 6.62 19.17 13.20
C VAL A 48 7.98 19.33 13.89
N ALA A 49 8.83 18.32 13.84
CA ALA A 49 10.19 18.40 14.39
C ALA A 49 11.00 19.51 13.71
N GLY A 50 10.95 19.62 12.38
CA GLY A 50 11.62 20.69 11.63
C GLY A 50 11.08 22.08 11.99
N MET A 51 9.77 22.20 12.16
CA MET A 51 9.13 23.45 12.57
C MET A 51 9.59 23.89 13.96
N MET A 52 9.66 22.97 14.92
CA MET A 52 10.12 23.25 16.28
C MET A 52 11.60 23.60 16.30
N ALA A 53 12.44 22.86 15.55
CA ALA A 53 13.88 23.08 15.48
C ALA A 53 14.26 24.43 14.84
N SER A 54 13.43 24.93 13.92
CA SER A 54 13.64 26.22 13.24
C SER A 54 13.03 27.43 13.98
N GLY A 55 12.25 27.21 15.05
CA GLY A 55 11.56 28.28 15.78
C GLY A 55 10.25 28.75 15.14
N GLY A 56 9.65 27.94 14.25
CA GLY A 56 8.37 28.20 13.61
C GLY A 56 8.38 28.00 12.09
N LEU A 57 7.21 28.10 11.46
CA LEU A 57 7.04 27.86 10.01
C LEU A 57 7.81 28.84 9.12
N VAL A 58 7.73 30.14 9.43
CA VAL A 58 8.34 31.19 8.61
C VAL A 58 9.87 31.06 8.59
N PRO A 59 10.57 30.91 9.74
CA PRO A 59 11.99 30.59 9.75
C PRO A 59 12.35 29.29 9.03
N MET A 60 11.53 28.23 9.13
CA MET A 60 11.78 26.95 8.46
C MET A 60 11.87 27.11 6.93
N ILE A 61 10.91 27.82 6.35
CA ILE A 61 10.85 28.08 4.90
C ILE A 61 12.00 28.99 4.49
N SER A 62 12.26 30.05 5.25
CA SER A 62 13.38 30.96 4.97
C SER A 62 14.72 30.23 4.97
N ASN A 63 14.98 29.40 5.99
CA ASN A 63 16.21 28.63 6.11
C ASN A 63 16.35 27.60 4.99
N TRP A 64 15.25 26.97 4.57
CA TRP A 64 15.24 26.06 3.42
C TRP A 64 15.58 26.79 2.11
N ILE A 65 14.98 27.94 1.85
CA ILE A 65 15.28 28.75 0.66
C ILE A 65 16.76 29.18 0.69
N SER A 66 17.25 29.69 1.82
CA SER A 66 18.67 30.03 1.99
C SER A 66 19.57 28.83 1.73
N ALA A 67 19.25 27.65 2.28
CA ALA A 67 20.04 26.43 2.07
C ALA A 67 20.04 25.95 0.60
N VAL A 68 18.95 26.18 -0.14
CA VAL A 68 18.83 25.80 -1.55
C VAL A 68 19.55 26.78 -2.47
N VAL A 69 19.49 28.08 -2.15
CA VAL A 69 20.03 29.15 -3.01
C VAL A 69 21.50 29.46 -2.70
N GLY A 70 21.95 29.26 -1.46
CA GLY A 70 23.30 29.61 -0.98
C GLY A 70 23.29 30.88 -0.13
#